data_AF-A0A4R1ZG46-F1
#
_entry.id   AF-A0A4R1ZG46-F1
#
_cell.length_a   1.000
_cell.length_b   1.000
_cell.length_c   1.000
_cell.angle_alpha   90.00
_cell.angle_beta   90.00
_cell.angle_gamma   90.00
#
_symmetry.space_group_name_H-M   'P 1'
#
loop_
_entity.id
_entity.type
_entity.pdbx_description
1 polymer ?
#
loop_
_entity_poly.entity_id
_entity_poly.type
_entity_poly.pdbx_seq_one_letter_code
_entity_poly.pdbx_strand_id
1 'polypeptide(L)'
;MKKRRNVLVLALLIILFFIVYFTFWWKDPYEEIKLDSPAYLYGDHFNQTTRLTLEGNYNRDDHNFQGSLTIGDNIRLDHVILLHGALLISYEGSERTSVGPVFFDHEQVRISIEITDPGLYKLLTSKSYDGKSKLVISSPATTAEEARAITENLMQIKTIFDK
;
A
#
# COMPACT_ATOMS: atom_id res chain seq x y z
N MET A 1 40.93 45.02 -12.46
CA MET A 1 39.48 44.71 -12.59
C MET A 1 39.17 43.30 -13.09
N LYS A 2 39.86 42.76 -14.12
CA LYS A 2 39.57 41.44 -14.73
C LYS A 2 39.60 40.23 -13.76
N LYS A 3 40.57 40.19 -12.82
CA LYS A 3 40.72 39.11 -11.82
C LYS A 3 39.55 39.03 -10.83
N ARG A 4 39.01 40.17 -10.37
CA ARG A 4 37.83 40.22 -9.48
C ARG A 4 36.54 39.76 -10.18
N ARG A 5 36.42 40.04 -11.48
CA ARG A 5 35.28 39.59 -12.30
C ARG A 5 35.25 38.07 -12.47
N ASN A 6 36.41 37.43 -12.66
CA ASN A 6 36.51 35.98 -12.79
C ASN A 6 36.21 35.25 -11.47
N VAL A 7 36.60 35.83 -10.33
CA VAL A 7 36.29 35.25 -9.00
C VAL A 7 34.79 35.34 -8.70
N LEU A 8 34.13 36.45 -9.05
CA LEU A 8 32.68 36.60 -8.92
C LEU A 8 31.91 35.60 -9.79
N VAL A 9 32.32 35.42 -11.05
CA VAL A 9 31.71 34.45 -11.96
C VAL A 9 31.88 33.02 -11.45
N LEU A 10 33.07 32.66 -10.94
CA LEU A 10 33.33 31.33 -10.38
C LEU A 10 32.49 31.06 -9.12
N ALA A 11 32.37 32.03 -8.21
CA ALA A 11 31.53 31.90 -7.02
C ALA A 11 30.05 31.71 -7.39
N LEU A 12 29.56 32.44 -8.40
CA LEU A 12 28.20 32.31 -8.92
C LEU A 12 27.94 30.92 -9.51
N LEU A 13 28.89 30.36 -10.27
CA LEU A 13 28.79 29.00 -10.83
C LEU A 13 28.75 27.92 -9.74
N ILE A 14 29.54 28.06 -8.67
CA ILE A 14 29.53 27.12 -7.53
C ILE A 14 28.18 27.17 -6.81
N ILE A 15 27.65 28.37 -6.56
CA ILE A 15 26.32 28.53 -5.94
C ILE A 15 25.24 27.89 -6.81
N LEU A 16 25.28 28.13 -8.13
CA LEU A 16 24.30 27.57 -9.05
C LEU A 16 24.38 26.04 -9.11
N PHE A 17 25.59 25.48 -9.08
CA PHE A 17 25.80 24.03 -8.97
C PHE A 17 25.23 23.47 -7.66
N PHE A 18 25.46 24.14 -6.53
CA PHE A 18 24.89 23.74 -5.24
C PHE A 18 23.36 23.80 -5.22
N ILE A 19 22.75 24.83 -5.82
CA ILE A 19 21.30 24.95 -5.92
C ILE A 19 20.73 23.81 -6.76
N VAL A 20 21.31 23.55 -7.93
CA VAL A 20 20.88 22.44 -8.81
C VAL A 20 21.03 21.11 -8.08
N TYR A 21 22.18 20.87 -7.45
CA TYR A 21 22.44 19.66 -6.67
C TYR A 21 21.43 19.47 -5.52
N PHE A 22 21.10 20.53 -4.78
CA PHE A 22 20.11 20.48 -3.69
C PHE A 22 18.69 20.19 -4.21
N THR A 23 18.31 20.78 -5.35
CA THR A 23 16.98 20.53 -5.95
C THR A 23 16.84 19.12 -6.52
N PHE A 24 17.94 18.48 -6.95
CA PHE A 24 17.92 17.09 -7.40
C PHE A 24 17.88 16.08 -6.25
N TRP A 25 18.33 16.48 -5.05
CA TRP A 25 18.40 15.56 -3.92
C TRP A 25 17.11 15.49 -3.09
N TRP A 26 16.26 16.53 -3.17
CA TRP A 26 14.98 16.56 -2.47
C TRP A 26 13.88 15.94 -3.34
N LYS A 27 13.83 14.61 -3.40
CA LYS A 27 12.68 13.92 -3.96
C LYS A 27 11.62 13.80 -2.86
N ASP A 28 10.37 14.14 -3.18
CA ASP A 28 9.25 13.91 -2.26
C ASP A 28 9.17 12.40 -1.97
N PRO A 29 9.27 11.96 -0.69
CA PRO A 29 9.20 10.55 -0.35
C PRO A 29 7.78 10.00 -0.49
N TYR A 30 6.78 10.88 -0.60
CA TYR A 30 5.38 10.49 -0.72
C TYR A 30 4.98 10.32 -2.19
N GLU A 31 4.33 9.20 -2.46
CA GLU A 31 3.74 8.87 -3.74
C GLU A 31 2.24 8.66 -3.58
N GLU A 32 1.44 9.39 -4.35
CA GLU A 32 0.00 9.21 -4.36
C GLU A 32 -0.34 7.85 -4.98
N ILE A 33 -1.10 7.03 -4.24
CA ILE A 33 -1.63 5.75 -4.69
C ILE A 33 -3.14 5.88 -4.85
N LYS A 34 -3.62 5.56 -6.07
CA LYS A 34 -5.04 5.44 -6.41
C LYS A 34 -5.25 4.12 -7.13
N LEU A 35 -5.77 3.14 -6.40
CA LEU A 35 -6.26 1.88 -6.94
C LEU A 35 -7.78 1.94 -6.96
N ASP A 36 -8.37 1.64 -8.10
CA ASP A 36 -9.80 1.38 -8.20
C ASP A 36 -10.01 0.27 -9.23
N SER A 37 -10.08 -0.97 -8.75
CA SER A 37 -10.04 -2.12 -9.66
C SER A 37 -10.85 -3.32 -9.16
N PRO A 38 -11.18 -4.26 -10.05
CA PRO A 38 -11.77 -5.53 -9.64
C PRO A 38 -10.87 -6.25 -8.63
N ALA A 39 -11.50 -6.90 -7.68
CA ALA A 39 -10.82 -7.77 -6.74
C ALA A 39 -11.58 -9.08 -6.61
N TYR A 40 -10.89 -10.11 -6.16
CA TYR A 40 -11.49 -11.40 -5.93
C TYR A 40 -11.28 -11.80 -4.48
N LEU A 41 -12.37 -12.11 -3.78
CA LEU A 41 -12.33 -12.78 -2.50
C LEU A 41 -12.32 -14.28 -2.73
N TYR A 42 -11.38 -14.98 -2.12
CA TYR A 42 -11.32 -16.43 -2.13
C TYR A 42 -10.99 -17.00 -0.76
N GLY A 43 -11.53 -18.17 -0.47
CA GLY A 43 -11.40 -18.88 0.78
C GLY A 43 -11.99 -20.29 0.70
N ASP A 44 -11.93 -21.02 1.81
CA ASP A 44 -12.27 -22.46 1.83
C ASP A 44 -13.68 -22.76 1.33
N HIS A 45 -14.63 -21.88 1.63
CA HIS A 45 -16.05 -22.03 1.27
C HIS A 45 -16.68 -20.72 0.77
N PHE A 46 -15.86 -19.78 0.31
CA PHE A 46 -16.32 -18.47 -0.12
C PHE A 46 -15.49 -17.99 -1.30
N ASN A 47 -16.14 -17.66 -2.41
CA ASN A 47 -15.48 -17.12 -3.60
C ASN A 47 -16.41 -16.11 -4.25
N GLN A 48 -15.95 -14.89 -4.45
CA GLN A 48 -16.78 -13.80 -4.98
C GLN A 48 -15.91 -12.70 -5.61
N THR A 49 -16.36 -12.18 -6.75
CA THR A 49 -15.83 -10.94 -7.31
C THR A 49 -16.36 -9.73 -6.53
N THR A 50 -15.49 -8.75 -6.32
CA THR A 50 -15.83 -7.47 -5.70
C THR A 50 -15.05 -6.34 -6.39
N ARG A 51 -15.17 -5.13 -5.85
CA ARG A 51 -14.29 -4.00 -6.16
C ARG A 51 -13.42 -3.68 -4.95
N LEU A 52 -12.17 -3.29 -5.19
CA LEU A 52 -11.29 -2.79 -4.14
C LEU A 52 -10.74 -1.43 -4.55
N THR A 53 -10.88 -0.48 -3.65
CA THR A 53 -10.38 0.88 -3.82
C THR A 53 -9.38 1.19 -2.71
N LEU A 54 -8.19 1.67 -3.09
CA LEU A 54 -7.13 2.10 -2.17
C LEU A 54 -6.73 3.51 -2.56
N GLU A 55 -6.90 4.46 -1.65
CA GLU A 55 -6.62 5.88 -1.90
C GLU A 55 -5.80 6.46 -0.76
N GLY A 56 -4.62 7.01 -1.07
CA GLY A 56 -3.74 7.57 -0.06
C GLY A 56 -2.33 7.80 -0.58
N ASN A 57 -1.36 7.80 0.33
CA ASN A 57 0.04 8.04 0.01
C ASN A 57 0.91 6.90 0.50
N TYR A 58 1.84 6.45 -0.35
CA TYR A 58 2.92 5.57 0.02
C TYR A 58 4.17 6.39 0.35
N ASN A 59 4.73 6.17 1.53
CA ASN A 59 6.01 6.75 1.96
C ASN A 59 7.14 5.77 1.60
N ARG A 60 7.99 6.17 0.67
CA ARG A 60 9.13 5.37 0.17
C ARG A 60 10.24 5.18 1.21
N ASP A 61 10.38 6.11 2.15
CA ASP A 61 11.41 6.03 3.20
C ASP A 61 10.97 5.03 4.29
N ASP A 62 9.72 5.14 4.73
CA ASP A 62 9.17 4.30 5.80
C ASP A 62 8.51 3.00 5.28
N HIS A 63 8.46 2.81 3.95
CA HIS A 63 7.92 1.64 3.27
C HIS A 63 6.48 1.30 3.67
N ASN A 64 5.66 2.32 3.97
CA ASN A 64 4.27 2.15 4.37
C ASN A 64 3.33 2.98 3.50
N PHE A 65 2.08 2.54 3.40
CA PHE A 65 1.01 3.37 2.87
C PHE A 65 0.08 3.81 3.99
N GLN A 66 -0.45 5.02 3.84
CA GLN A 66 -1.46 5.62 4.69
C GLN A 66 -2.60 6.18 3.85
N GLY A 67 -3.84 5.84 4.19
CA GLY A 67 -5.00 6.29 3.42
C GLY A 67 -6.31 5.63 3.82
N SER A 68 -7.10 5.25 2.82
CA SER A 68 -8.36 4.55 3.00
C SER A 68 -8.45 3.32 2.09
N LEU A 69 -9.16 2.30 2.58
CA LEU A 69 -9.47 1.07 1.86
C LEU A 69 -10.98 0.91 1.78
N THR A 70 -11.51 0.67 0.59
CA THR A 70 -12.92 0.32 0.39
C THR A 70 -13.01 -1.06 -0.26
N ILE A 71 -13.88 -1.92 0.28
CA ILE A 71 -14.16 -3.28 -0.22
C ILE A 71 -15.64 -3.36 -0.60
N GLY A 72 -15.91 -3.62 -1.88
CA GLY A 72 -17.26 -3.52 -2.44
C GLY A 72 -17.82 -2.11 -2.27
N ASP A 73 -19.14 -2.01 -2.11
CA ASP A 73 -19.84 -0.71 -2.03
C ASP A 73 -20.06 -0.22 -0.59
N ASN A 74 -19.84 -1.08 0.41
CA ASN A 74 -20.40 -0.87 1.76
C ASN A 74 -19.37 -0.89 2.89
N ILE A 75 -18.15 -1.34 2.63
CA ILE A 75 -17.12 -1.50 3.66
C ILE A 75 -16.02 -0.49 3.38
N ARG A 76 -15.97 0.56 4.18
CA ARG A 76 -14.92 1.59 4.11
C ARG A 76 -14.14 1.58 5.42
N LEU A 77 -12.83 1.50 5.29
CA LEU A 77 -11.88 1.68 6.38
C LEU A 77 -11.09 2.96 6.12
N ASP A 78 -11.29 3.95 6.98
CA ASP A 78 -10.50 5.18 6.99
C ASP A 78 -9.24 5.00 7.85
N HIS A 79 -8.25 5.88 7.64
CA HIS A 79 -6.98 5.88 8.36
C HIS A 79 -6.30 4.50 8.41
N VAL A 80 -6.23 3.85 7.25
CA VAL A 80 -5.53 2.59 7.06
C VAL A 80 -4.03 2.84 7.01
N ILE A 81 -3.28 2.03 7.75
CA ILE A 81 -1.83 1.89 7.62
C ILE A 81 -1.55 0.47 7.16
N LEU A 82 -0.78 0.35 6.08
CA LEU A 82 -0.34 -0.94 5.56
C LEU A 82 1.17 -0.95 5.35
N LEU A 83 1.77 -2.05 5.77
CA LEU A 83 3.19 -2.32 5.62
C LEU A 83 3.33 -3.67 4.93
N HIS A 84 4.03 -3.70 3.80
CA HIS A 84 4.20 -4.91 2.99
C HIS A 84 4.78 -6.07 3.83
N GLY A 85 4.13 -7.23 3.77
CA GLY A 85 4.56 -8.43 4.49
C GLY A 85 4.26 -8.41 5.99
N ALA A 86 3.55 -7.38 6.46
CA ALA A 86 3.17 -7.21 7.86
C ALA A 86 1.65 -7.20 8.00
N LEU A 87 1.10 -6.22 8.71
CA LEU A 87 -0.30 -6.10 9.06
C LEU A 87 -0.95 -4.88 8.39
N LEU A 88 -2.20 -5.03 7.97
CA LEU A 88 -3.09 -3.92 7.67
C LEU A 88 -3.89 -3.57 8.92
N ILE A 89 -3.83 -2.31 9.32
CA ILE A 89 -4.58 -1.77 10.45
C ILE A 89 -5.38 -0.56 10.01
N SER A 90 -6.54 -0.34 10.62
CA SER A 90 -7.32 0.90 10.46
C SER A 90 -7.64 1.50 11.82
N TYR A 91 -7.89 2.80 11.84
CA TYR A 91 -8.24 3.54 13.04
C TYR A 91 -9.53 4.33 12.86
N GLU A 92 -10.44 4.18 13.82
CA GLU A 92 -11.64 5.01 13.94
C GLU A 92 -11.61 5.70 15.30
N GLY A 93 -11.18 6.97 15.33
CA GLY A 93 -10.89 7.67 16.58
C GLY A 93 -9.82 6.95 17.40
N SER A 94 -10.19 6.43 18.57
CA SER A 94 -9.29 5.64 19.43
C SER A 94 -9.37 4.13 19.20
N GLU A 95 -10.31 3.67 18.38
CA GLU A 95 -10.49 2.25 18.09
C GLU A 95 -9.53 1.81 16.99
N ARG A 96 -8.90 0.64 17.20
CA ARG A 96 -7.98 0.01 16.25
C ARG A 96 -8.58 -1.29 15.76
N THR A 97 -8.68 -1.43 14.45
CA THR A 97 -9.05 -2.69 13.79
C THR A 97 -7.82 -3.32 13.17
N SER A 98 -7.58 -4.59 13.48
CA SER A 98 -6.49 -5.38 12.92
C SER A 98 -7.04 -6.28 11.83
N VAL A 99 -7.04 -5.80 10.58
CA VAL A 99 -7.65 -6.52 9.45
C VAL A 99 -6.96 -7.85 9.21
N GLY A 100 -5.63 -7.84 9.16
CA GLY A 100 -4.81 -9.04 9.01
C GLY A 100 -3.58 -8.82 8.14
N PRO A 101 -2.88 -9.91 7.79
CA PRO A 101 -1.68 -9.84 6.98
C PRO A 101 -1.91 -9.19 5.62
N VAL A 102 -0.95 -8.38 5.15
CA VAL A 102 -1.04 -7.67 3.87
C VAL A 102 0.24 -7.74 3.08
N PHE A 103 0.11 -7.95 1.77
CA PHE A 103 1.18 -7.84 0.79
C PHE A 103 0.80 -6.79 -0.24
N PHE A 104 1.69 -5.85 -0.47
CA PHE A 104 1.44 -4.69 -1.32
C PHE A 104 2.65 -4.37 -2.19
N ASP A 105 2.44 -4.24 -3.49
CA ASP A 105 3.41 -3.75 -4.46
C ASP A 105 2.94 -2.38 -4.92
N HIS A 106 3.60 -1.33 -4.42
CA HIS A 106 3.27 0.06 -4.74
C HIS A 106 3.63 0.44 -6.18
N GLU A 107 4.65 -0.18 -6.78
CA GLU A 107 5.10 0.16 -8.13
C GLU A 107 4.10 -0.33 -9.19
N GLN A 108 3.51 -1.50 -8.98
CA GLN A 108 2.48 -2.07 -9.86
C GLN A 108 1.05 -1.88 -9.33
N VAL A 109 0.91 -1.30 -8.15
CA VAL A 109 -0.35 -1.06 -7.43
C VAL A 109 -1.19 -2.36 -7.31
N ARG A 110 -0.55 -3.40 -6.76
CA ARG A 110 -1.19 -4.72 -6.51
C ARG A 110 -1.22 -5.00 -5.03
N ILE A 111 -2.33 -5.57 -4.55
CA ILE A 111 -2.53 -5.83 -3.12
C ILE A 111 -3.16 -7.20 -2.89
N SER A 112 -2.74 -7.85 -1.81
CA SER A 112 -3.41 -9.02 -1.26
C SER A 112 -3.53 -8.88 0.25
N ILE A 113 -4.71 -9.14 0.79
CA ILE A 113 -5.03 -8.99 2.22
C ILE A 113 -5.66 -10.28 2.70
N GLU A 114 -5.09 -10.87 3.74
CA GLU A 114 -5.72 -11.96 4.48
C GLU A 114 -6.61 -11.39 5.58
N ILE A 115 -7.90 -11.74 5.56
CA ILE A 115 -8.90 -11.22 6.49
C ILE A 115 -8.95 -12.10 7.72
N THR A 116 -8.44 -11.57 8.83
CA THR A 116 -8.40 -12.22 10.15
C THR A 116 -9.26 -11.50 11.19
N ASP A 117 -9.69 -10.26 10.91
CA ASP A 117 -10.64 -9.54 11.75
C ASP A 117 -12.02 -10.24 11.73
N PRO A 118 -12.56 -10.66 12.90
CA PRO A 118 -13.83 -11.38 12.95
C PRO A 118 -15.04 -10.56 12.48
N GLY A 119 -15.03 -9.25 12.71
CA GLY A 119 -16.12 -8.35 12.34
C GLY A 119 -16.20 -8.22 10.82
N LEU A 120 -15.08 -7.92 10.19
CA LEU A 120 -14.94 -7.81 8.75
C LEU A 120 -15.17 -9.13 8.04
N TYR A 121 -14.64 -10.25 8.57
CA TYR A 121 -14.92 -11.58 8.04
C TYR A 121 -16.43 -11.86 8.00
N LYS A 122 -17.16 -11.51 9.08
CA LYS A 122 -18.61 -11.67 9.15
C LYS A 122 -19.34 -10.75 8.17
N LEU A 123 -18.91 -9.51 8.01
CA LEU A 123 -19.49 -8.58 7.04
C LEU A 123 -19.33 -9.09 5.60
N LEU A 124 -18.17 -9.66 5.27
CA LEU A 124 -17.86 -10.16 3.93
C LEU A 124 -18.56 -11.49 3.61
N THR A 125 -18.63 -12.41 4.57
CA THR A 125 -19.06 -13.80 4.33
C THR A 125 -20.42 -14.15 4.90
N SER A 126 -21.00 -13.27 5.73
CA SER A 126 -22.18 -13.56 6.58
C SER A 126 -21.99 -14.73 7.56
N LYS A 127 -20.75 -15.16 7.82
CA LYS A 127 -20.40 -16.25 8.76
C LYS A 127 -19.50 -15.74 9.88
N SER A 128 -19.59 -16.36 11.06
CA SER A 128 -18.64 -16.06 12.14
C SER A 128 -17.26 -16.62 11.80
N TYR A 129 -16.21 -15.86 12.13
CA TYR A 129 -14.83 -16.33 12.00
C TYR A 129 -14.52 -17.40 13.06
N ASP A 130 -13.98 -18.53 12.62
CA ASP A 130 -13.65 -19.69 13.46
C ASP A 130 -12.16 -19.71 13.91
N GLY A 131 -11.39 -18.69 13.51
CA GLY A 131 -9.95 -18.58 13.78
C GLY A 131 -9.06 -19.46 12.90
N LYS A 132 -9.61 -20.16 11.90
CA LYS A 132 -8.87 -21.10 11.04
C LYS A 132 -9.18 -20.96 9.56
N SER A 133 -10.43 -20.64 9.24
CA SER A 133 -10.92 -20.47 7.87
C SER A 133 -10.12 -19.38 7.18
N LYS A 134 -9.62 -19.65 5.98
CA LYS A 134 -8.87 -18.63 5.24
C LYS A 134 -9.82 -17.80 4.36
N LEU A 135 -9.66 -16.48 4.40
CA LEU A 135 -10.29 -15.56 3.47
C LEU A 135 -9.24 -14.54 3.02
N VAL A 136 -9.02 -14.46 1.71
CA VAL A 136 -8.08 -13.52 1.11
C VAL A 136 -8.81 -12.70 0.06
N ILE A 137 -8.50 -11.42 0.00
CA ILE A 137 -8.88 -10.54 -1.10
C ILE A 137 -7.63 -10.12 -1.85
N SER A 138 -7.63 -10.25 -3.18
CA SER A 138 -6.52 -9.80 -4.01
C SER A 138 -7.00 -8.95 -5.17
N SER A 139 -6.19 -7.99 -5.56
CA SER A 139 -6.51 -6.99 -6.56
C SER A 139 -5.24 -6.56 -7.33
N PRO A 140 -5.32 -6.34 -8.66
CA PRO A 140 -6.49 -6.50 -9.51
C PRO A 140 -6.77 -7.97 -9.85
N ALA A 141 -7.98 -8.49 -9.64
CA ALA A 141 -8.33 -9.87 -9.99
C ALA A 141 -9.82 -10.04 -10.28
N THR A 142 -10.15 -10.90 -11.24
CA THR A 142 -11.52 -11.28 -11.60
C THR A 142 -11.80 -12.77 -11.43
N THR A 143 -10.76 -13.57 -11.23
CA THR A 143 -10.85 -15.01 -10.97
C THR A 143 -10.08 -15.40 -9.72
N ALA A 144 -10.39 -16.58 -9.18
CA ALA A 144 -9.70 -17.12 -8.03
C ALA A 144 -8.23 -17.47 -8.36
N GLU A 145 -7.98 -17.93 -9.60
CA GLU A 145 -6.66 -18.26 -10.12
C GLU A 145 -5.77 -17.03 -10.19
N GLU A 146 -6.28 -15.92 -10.76
CA GLU A 146 -5.56 -14.63 -10.81
C GLU A 146 -5.22 -14.13 -9.39
N ALA A 147 -6.20 -14.18 -8.49
CA ALA A 147 -6.03 -13.70 -7.11
C ALA A 147 -4.98 -14.49 -6.33
N ARG A 148 -4.97 -15.82 -6.48
CA ARG A 148 -3.94 -16.68 -5.89
C ARG A 148 -2.56 -16.39 -6.48
N ALA A 149 -2.46 -16.27 -7.81
CA ALA A 149 -1.20 -15.95 -8.46
C ALA A 149 -0.64 -14.60 -8.00
N ILE A 150 -1.50 -13.58 -7.83
CA ILE A 150 -1.09 -12.28 -7.28
C ILE A 150 -0.55 -12.45 -5.86
N THR A 151 -1.28 -13.17 -5.00
CA THR A 151 -0.85 -13.40 -3.61
C THR A 151 0.50 -14.10 -3.56
N GLU A 152 0.69 -15.17 -4.33
CA GLU A 152 1.94 -15.93 -4.40
C GLU A 152 3.11 -15.06 -4.89
N ASN A 153 2.89 -14.24 -5.92
CA ASN A 153 3.91 -13.32 -6.43
C ASN A 153 4.27 -12.25 -5.40
N LEU A 154 3.27 -11.67 -4.73
CA LEU A 154 3.50 -10.62 -3.73
C LEU A 154 4.22 -11.15 -2.48
N MET A 155 3.99 -12.40 -2.08
CA MET A 155 4.69 -13.04 -0.97
C MET A 155 6.19 -13.28 -1.24
N GLN A 156 6.61 -13.29 -2.51
CA GLN A 156 8.02 -13.45 -2.90
C GLN A 156 8.78 -12.12 -2.91
N ILE A 157 8.08 -10.99 -2.82
CA ILE A 157 8.72 -9.68 -2.73
C ILE A 157 9.41 -9.59 -1.37
N LYS A 158 10.67 -9.17 -1.39
CA LYS A 158 11.46 -9.04 -0.18
C LYS A 158 10.83 -8.02 0.76
N THR A 159 10.64 -8.41 2.01
CA THR A 159 10.11 -7.55 3.07
C THR A 159 11.23 -6.77 3.76
N ILE A 160 10.86 -5.74 4.51
CA ILE A 160 11.81 -5.01 5.37
C ILE A 160 12.40 -5.87 6.51
N PHE A 161 11.82 -7.06 6.75
CA PHE A 161 12.22 -7.98 7.80
C PHE A 161 13.24 -9.03 7.32
N ASP A 162 13.42 -9.20 6.01
CA ASP A 162 14.32 -10.19 5.41
C ASP A 162 15.81 -9.74 5.40
N LYS A 163 16.24 -9.06 6.46
CA LYS A 163 17.62 -8.53 6.59
C LYS A 163 18.66 -9.64 6.74
#